data_AF-A0A9D1B5C0-F1
#
_entry.id   AF-A0A9D1B5C0-F1
#
_cell.length_a   1.000
_cell.length_b   1.000
_cell.length_c   1.000
_cell.angle_alpha   90.00
_cell.angle_beta   90.00
_cell.angle_gamma   90.00
#
_symmetry.space_group_name_H-M   'P 1'
#
loop_
_entity.id
_entity.type
_entity.pdbx_description
1 polymer ?
#
loop_
_entity_poly.entity_id
_entity_poly.type
_entity_poly.pdbx_seq_one_letter_code
_entity_poly.pdbx_strand_id
1 'polypeptide(L)'
;MKIRTSDPCEERPILLCCDLDRTLIPNGAEPESELARPRLRALCSRPEVHLVFVTGRDLQMALDAIIEWSLPVPEFIIGDVGTTIYARRNGNDWQHWDAWTAEIAPDWNGLYHNDLAALFDDITALEKQEVAKQGTFKLSYYVDLSLNREVLLAELQHRLWANGVNASLIWSVDEEANIGLLDILPARATKLHAIEFLMSVQHYDIEHTLFCGDSGNDLMVLVSPIHAVLVKNAHPEVKEEAQRLVAAAGLEKTLYIAQGGFLGMNGNYSAGVLEGVAHYLTVTLKWMQL
;
A
#
# COMPACT_ATOMS: atom_id res chain seq x y z
N MET A 1 -6.33 27.56 -14.46
CA MET A 1 -5.51 27.69 -13.25
C MET A 1 -6.17 28.73 -12.35
N LYS A 2 -7.06 28.32 -11.43
CA LYS A 2 -7.63 29.22 -10.43
C LYS A 2 -6.78 29.09 -9.18
N ILE A 3 -6.07 30.17 -8.85
CA ILE A 3 -5.37 30.33 -7.58
C ILE A 3 -6.47 30.37 -6.51
N ARG A 4 -6.56 29.31 -5.69
CA ARG A 4 -7.38 29.34 -4.48
C ARG A 4 -6.68 30.26 -3.50
N THR A 5 -7.28 31.42 -3.25
CA THR A 5 -6.94 32.30 -2.14
C THR A 5 -7.38 31.58 -0.86
N SER A 6 -6.41 31.17 -0.05
CA SER A 6 -6.60 30.45 1.21
C SER A 6 -7.26 31.36 2.26
N ASP A 7 -8.42 30.94 2.75
CA ASP A 7 -9.02 31.48 3.97
C ASP A 7 -8.25 30.92 5.19
N PRO A 8 -8.00 31.69 6.26
CA PRO A 8 -7.11 31.28 7.37
C PRO A 8 -7.74 30.27 8.37
N CYS A 9 -8.81 29.59 7.98
CA CYS A 9 -9.61 28.69 8.83
C CYS A 9 -10.03 27.40 8.10
N GLU A 10 -9.22 26.92 7.14
CA GLU A 10 -9.43 25.61 6.53
C GLU A 10 -8.76 24.53 7.40
N GLU A 11 -9.54 23.55 7.88
CA GLU A 11 -9.03 22.36 8.57
C GLU A 11 -7.95 21.69 7.69
N ARG A 12 -6.80 21.33 8.28
CA ARG A 12 -5.66 20.76 7.53
C ARG A 12 -6.09 19.48 6.81
N PRO A 13 -5.68 19.27 5.54
CA PRO A 13 -6.08 18.08 4.80
C PRO A 13 -5.47 16.82 5.43
N ILE A 14 -6.28 15.78 5.51
CA ILE A 14 -5.95 14.46 6.05
C ILE A 14 -5.63 13.55 4.87
N LEU A 15 -4.41 13.04 4.82
CA LEU A 15 -4.03 12.01 3.86
C LEU A 15 -4.30 10.63 4.47
N LEU A 16 -5.34 9.96 4.01
CA LEU A 16 -5.71 8.62 4.47
C LEU A 16 -5.25 7.58 3.44
N CYS A 17 -4.11 6.96 3.71
CA CYS A 17 -3.55 5.89 2.90
C CYS A 17 -4.04 4.53 3.42
N CYS A 18 -4.67 3.73 2.58
CA CYS A 18 -5.15 2.42 2.98
C CYS A 18 -4.70 1.35 1.99
N ASP A 19 -4.20 0.24 2.52
CA ASP A 19 -4.19 -1.00 1.76
C ASP A 19 -5.63 -1.47 1.45
N LEU A 20 -5.77 -2.37 0.46
CA LEU A 20 -7.06 -2.85 -0.01
C LEU A 20 -7.40 -4.21 0.57
N ASP A 21 -6.73 -5.25 0.12
CA ASP A 21 -7.02 -6.65 0.47
C ASP A 21 -6.86 -6.85 1.97
N ARG A 22 -7.86 -7.45 2.62
CA ARG A 22 -7.92 -7.65 4.08
C ARG A 22 -7.78 -6.38 4.94
N THR A 23 -7.75 -5.18 4.34
CA THR A 23 -7.75 -3.90 5.05
C THR A 23 -9.04 -3.12 4.80
N LEU A 24 -9.31 -2.69 3.57
CA LEU A 24 -10.61 -2.12 3.20
C LEU A 24 -11.57 -3.18 2.65
N ILE A 25 -11.04 -4.21 2.00
CA ILE A 25 -11.79 -5.30 1.37
C ILE A 25 -11.88 -6.47 2.35
N PRO A 26 -13.08 -6.92 2.72
CA PRO A 26 -13.26 -8.04 3.64
C PRO A 26 -13.21 -9.39 2.91
N ASN A 27 -12.12 -9.65 2.18
CA ASN A 27 -11.84 -10.92 1.52
C ASN A 27 -11.02 -11.89 2.39
N GLY A 28 -11.06 -11.72 3.71
CA GLY A 28 -10.50 -12.65 4.68
C GLY A 28 -11.59 -13.49 5.38
N ALA A 29 -11.17 -14.31 6.36
CA ALA A 29 -12.09 -15.18 7.11
C ALA A 29 -13.01 -14.43 8.09
N GLU A 30 -12.57 -13.26 8.57
CA GLU A 30 -13.33 -12.45 9.52
C GLU A 30 -14.47 -11.69 8.82
N PRO A 31 -15.58 -11.37 9.51
CA PRO A 31 -16.65 -10.56 8.95
C PRO A 31 -16.38 -9.05 9.05
N GLU A 32 -16.88 -8.27 8.08
CA GLU A 32 -16.98 -6.80 8.20
C GLU A 32 -18.22 -6.40 9.01
N SER A 33 -18.11 -5.34 9.83
CA SER A 33 -19.28 -4.79 10.53
C SER A 33 -20.22 -4.09 9.54
N GLU A 34 -21.53 -4.30 9.66
CA GLU A 34 -22.55 -3.78 8.72
C GLU A 34 -22.43 -2.28 8.44
N LEU A 35 -22.11 -1.48 9.47
CA LEU A 35 -22.00 -0.03 9.37
C LEU A 35 -20.60 0.48 9.01
N ALA A 36 -19.60 -0.40 8.83
CA ALA A 36 -18.23 0.01 8.51
C ALA A 36 -18.17 0.70 7.14
N ARG A 37 -18.72 0.08 6.09
CA ARG A 37 -18.70 0.67 4.73
C ARG A 37 -19.49 1.98 4.62
N PRO A 38 -20.73 2.10 5.14
CA PRO A 38 -21.45 3.38 5.15
C PRO A 38 -20.68 4.49 5.88
N ARG A 39 -20.03 4.19 7.01
CA ARG A 39 -19.23 5.17 7.77
C ARG A 39 -17.94 5.55 7.06
N LEU A 40 -17.28 4.60 6.41
CA LEU A 40 -16.12 4.88 5.56
C LEU A 40 -16.49 5.85 4.43
N ARG A 41 -17.63 5.64 3.77
CA ARG A 41 -18.13 6.59 2.76
C ARG A 41 -18.44 7.96 3.36
N ALA A 42 -19.05 8.01 4.54
CA ALA A 42 -19.33 9.27 5.23
C ALA A 42 -18.02 10.03 5.53
N LEU A 43 -17.01 9.33 6.07
CA LEU A 43 -15.67 9.88 6.32
C LEU A 43 -15.04 10.41 5.02
N CYS A 44 -14.94 9.59 3.98
CA CYS A 44 -14.27 9.96 2.73
C CYS A 44 -15.08 10.95 1.87
N SER A 45 -16.33 11.26 2.23
CA SER A 45 -17.11 12.33 1.58
C SER A 45 -16.71 13.73 2.07
N ARG A 46 -15.92 13.80 3.15
CA ARG A 46 -15.41 15.03 3.72
C ARG A 46 -14.35 15.64 2.81
N PRO A 47 -14.44 16.94 2.47
CA PRO A 47 -13.41 17.60 1.66
C PRO A 47 -12.04 17.64 2.35
N GLU A 48 -12.00 17.45 3.68
CA GLU A 48 -10.77 17.38 4.45
C GLU A 48 -10.05 16.03 4.29
N VAL A 49 -10.72 14.96 3.84
CA VAL A 49 -10.15 13.61 3.74
C VAL A 49 -9.78 13.32 2.30
N HIS A 50 -8.49 13.15 2.03
CA HIS A 50 -7.96 12.73 0.74
C HIS A 50 -7.54 11.27 0.85
N LEU A 51 -8.30 10.39 0.22
CA LEU A 51 -8.11 8.95 0.28
C LEU A 51 -7.09 8.50 -0.76
N VAL A 52 -6.21 7.59 -0.36
CA VAL A 52 -5.20 6.97 -1.21
C VAL A 52 -5.29 5.47 -1.05
N PHE A 53 -5.38 4.74 -2.14
CA PHE A 53 -5.19 3.29 -2.12
C PHE A 53 -3.72 2.96 -2.27
N VAL A 54 -3.21 2.06 -1.44
CA VAL A 54 -1.80 1.64 -1.42
C VAL A 54 -1.74 0.12 -1.51
N THR A 55 -1.77 -0.41 -2.73
CA THR A 55 -2.12 -1.80 -3.01
C THR A 55 -1.09 -2.49 -3.92
N GLY A 56 -1.04 -3.82 -3.83
CA GLY A 56 -0.34 -4.66 -4.81
C GLY A 56 -1.07 -4.80 -6.14
N ARG A 57 -2.36 -4.42 -6.19
CA ARG A 57 -3.18 -4.44 -7.41
C ARG A 57 -2.67 -3.44 -8.45
N ASP A 58 -2.81 -3.78 -9.72
CA ASP A 58 -2.68 -2.81 -10.80
C ASP A 58 -3.86 -1.83 -10.79
N LEU A 59 -3.79 -0.79 -11.64
CA LEU A 59 -4.86 0.22 -11.73
C LEU A 59 -6.23 -0.43 -12.00
N GLN A 60 -6.35 -1.32 -12.99
CA GLN A 60 -7.64 -1.86 -13.39
C GLN A 60 -8.25 -2.70 -12.27
N MET A 61 -7.45 -3.57 -11.64
CA MET A 61 -7.86 -4.37 -10.48
C MET A 61 -8.30 -3.51 -9.29
N ALA A 62 -7.68 -2.34 -9.09
CA ALA A 62 -8.09 -1.39 -8.06
C ALA A 62 -9.43 -0.70 -8.43
N LEU A 63 -9.63 -0.34 -9.70
CA LEU A 63 -10.88 0.24 -10.18
C LEU A 63 -12.05 -0.74 -10.11
N ASP A 64 -11.81 -2.00 -10.47
CA ASP A 64 -12.81 -3.06 -10.37
C ASP A 64 -13.21 -3.29 -8.91
N ALA A 65 -12.23 -3.26 -8.00
CA ALA A 65 -12.48 -3.39 -6.56
C ALA A 65 -13.32 -2.23 -5.99
N ILE A 66 -13.18 -1.01 -6.50
CA ILE A 66 -14.04 0.12 -6.09
C ILE A 66 -15.50 -0.21 -6.37
N ILE A 67 -15.80 -0.76 -7.54
CA ILE A 67 -17.16 -1.08 -7.98
C ILE A 67 -17.69 -2.28 -7.19
N GLU A 68 -16.92 -3.38 -7.18
CA GLU A 68 -17.30 -4.65 -6.54
C GLU A 68 -17.61 -4.46 -5.05
N TRP A 69 -16.74 -3.75 -4.33
CA TRP A 69 -16.82 -3.60 -2.88
C TRP A 69 -17.47 -2.29 -2.42
N SER A 70 -17.99 -1.50 -3.37
CA SER A 70 -18.63 -0.20 -3.10
C SER A 70 -17.75 0.74 -2.26
N LEU A 71 -16.45 0.77 -2.58
CA LEU A 71 -15.46 1.60 -1.89
C LEU A 71 -15.65 3.08 -2.26
N PRO A 72 -15.27 4.03 -1.37
CA PRO A 72 -15.10 5.41 -1.78
C PRO A 72 -14.03 5.50 -2.88
N VAL A 73 -14.22 6.40 -3.83
CA VAL A 73 -13.25 6.61 -4.91
C VAL A 73 -12.11 7.46 -4.37
N PRO A 74 -10.84 7.01 -4.45
CA PRO A 74 -9.71 7.75 -3.91
C PRO A 74 -9.26 8.89 -4.85
N GLU A 75 -8.41 9.76 -4.32
CA GLU A 75 -7.72 10.82 -5.06
C GLU A 75 -6.48 10.28 -5.76
N PHE A 76 -5.82 9.28 -5.16
CA PHE A 76 -4.64 8.63 -5.69
C PHE A 76 -4.71 7.10 -5.52
N ILE A 77 -4.10 6.38 -6.45
CA ILE A 77 -3.85 4.95 -6.35
C ILE A 77 -2.35 4.73 -6.50
N ILE A 78 -1.72 4.29 -5.41
CA ILE A 78 -0.38 3.71 -5.40
C ILE A 78 -0.56 2.21 -5.67
N GLY A 79 -0.24 1.78 -6.89
CA GLY A 79 -0.46 0.43 -7.39
C GLY A 79 0.83 -0.36 -7.53
N ASP A 80 0.70 -1.60 -7.99
CA ASP A 80 1.83 -2.46 -8.37
C ASP A 80 2.92 -2.53 -7.30
N VAL A 81 2.48 -2.68 -6.03
CA VAL A 81 3.36 -2.78 -4.85
C VAL A 81 4.22 -1.52 -4.63
N GLY A 82 3.75 -0.36 -5.09
CA GLY A 82 4.45 0.91 -4.94
C GLY A 82 5.25 1.35 -6.18
N THR A 83 5.17 0.62 -7.29
CA THR A 83 5.92 0.98 -8.51
C THR A 83 5.19 1.97 -9.40
N THR A 84 3.88 2.14 -9.21
CA THR A 84 3.06 3.09 -9.96
C THR A 84 2.26 4.00 -9.03
N ILE A 85 2.04 5.25 -9.46
CA ILE A 85 1.09 6.17 -8.83
C ILE A 85 0.20 6.75 -9.91
N TYR A 86 -1.11 6.69 -9.68
CA TYR A 86 -2.13 7.31 -10.51
C TYR A 86 -2.85 8.39 -9.74
N ALA A 87 -3.01 9.56 -10.36
CA ALA A 87 -3.79 10.66 -9.83
C ALA A 87 -5.14 10.72 -10.55
N ARG A 88 -6.22 10.86 -9.77
CA ARG A 88 -7.56 11.06 -10.33
C ARG A 88 -7.67 12.46 -10.94
N ARG A 89 -8.22 12.55 -12.15
CA ARG A 89 -8.52 13.83 -12.81
C ARG A 89 -9.98 14.21 -12.68
N ASN A 90 -10.83 13.74 -13.60
CA ASN A 90 -12.26 13.99 -13.59
C ASN A 90 -13.01 12.68 -13.81
N GLY A 91 -14.03 12.39 -12.99
CA GLY A 91 -14.79 11.15 -13.11
C GLY A 91 -13.91 9.92 -12.88
N ASN A 92 -13.82 9.06 -13.91
CA ASN A 92 -13.02 7.83 -13.94
C ASN A 92 -11.73 7.97 -14.76
N ASP A 93 -11.29 9.20 -15.04
CA ASP A 93 -10.02 9.46 -15.72
C ASP A 93 -8.85 9.43 -14.72
N TRP A 94 -7.88 8.55 -14.98
CA TRP A 94 -6.72 8.28 -14.14
C TRP A 94 -5.45 8.55 -14.90
N GLN A 95 -4.64 9.48 -14.39
CA GLN A 95 -3.38 9.84 -15.01
C GLN A 95 -2.22 9.22 -14.25
N HIS A 96 -1.38 8.48 -14.97
CA HIS A 96 -0.10 8.01 -14.47
C HIS A 96 0.81 9.18 -14.08
N TRP A 97 1.49 9.07 -12.94
CA TRP A 97 2.32 10.14 -12.42
C TRP A 97 3.80 9.92 -12.75
N ASP A 98 4.22 10.42 -13.90
CA ASP A 98 5.57 10.21 -14.44
C ASP A 98 6.70 10.68 -13.52
N ALA A 99 6.43 11.65 -12.63
CA ALA A 99 7.40 12.11 -11.64
C ALA A 99 7.78 11.01 -10.63
N TRP A 100 6.83 10.16 -10.22
CA TRP A 100 7.15 9.01 -9.37
C TRP A 100 8.00 7.97 -10.11
N THR A 101 7.66 7.71 -11.36
CA THR A 101 8.44 6.82 -12.22
C THR A 101 9.87 7.30 -12.37
N ALA A 102 10.07 8.61 -12.56
CA ALA A 102 11.39 9.22 -12.61
C ALA A 102 12.15 9.15 -11.27
N GLU A 103 11.45 9.16 -10.13
CA GLU A 103 12.04 9.04 -8.80
C GLU A 103 12.68 7.65 -8.60
N ILE A 104 11.97 6.58 -8.99
CA ILE A 104 12.43 5.20 -8.81
C ILE A 104 13.31 4.67 -9.95
N ALA A 105 13.19 5.21 -11.17
CA ALA A 105 13.93 4.74 -12.35
C ALA A 105 15.46 4.61 -12.19
N PRO A 106 16.17 5.51 -11.46
CA PRO A 106 17.63 5.41 -11.32
C PRO A 106 18.09 4.10 -10.67
N ASP A 107 17.25 3.43 -9.88
CA ASP A 107 17.58 2.15 -9.24
C ASP A 107 17.77 1.03 -10.25
N TRP A 108 17.14 1.11 -11.41
CA TRP A 108 17.31 0.13 -12.48
C TRP A 108 18.38 0.54 -13.50
N ASN A 109 19.10 1.63 -13.25
CA ASN A 109 20.25 2.05 -14.06
C ASN A 109 19.91 2.17 -15.58
N GLY A 110 18.70 2.66 -15.88
CA GLY A 110 18.21 2.81 -17.25
C GLY A 110 17.69 1.53 -17.91
N LEU A 111 17.61 0.43 -17.17
CA LEU A 111 17.01 -0.84 -17.60
C LEU A 111 15.52 -0.90 -17.26
N TYR A 112 14.79 -1.76 -17.98
CA TYR A 112 13.38 -2.09 -17.75
C TYR A 112 13.18 -3.60 -17.56
N HIS A 113 11.94 -4.03 -17.32
CA HIS A 113 11.64 -5.42 -16.97
C HIS A 113 12.11 -6.42 -18.02
N ASN A 114 12.08 -6.07 -19.32
CA ASN A 114 12.55 -6.96 -20.38
C ASN A 114 14.07 -7.08 -20.41
N ASP A 115 14.80 -6.02 -20.10
CA ASP A 115 16.26 -6.06 -20.00
C ASP A 115 16.68 -6.91 -18.79
N LEU A 116 15.99 -6.77 -17.66
CA LEU A 116 16.24 -7.58 -16.47
C LEU A 116 15.84 -9.04 -16.68
N ALA A 117 14.76 -9.31 -17.42
CA ALA A 117 14.34 -10.69 -17.70
C ALA A 117 15.43 -11.48 -18.43
N ALA A 118 16.11 -10.84 -19.39
CA ALA A 118 17.21 -11.45 -20.14
C ALA A 118 18.42 -11.84 -19.25
N LEU A 119 18.56 -11.24 -18.06
CA LEU A 119 19.60 -11.62 -17.09
C LEU A 119 19.32 -12.97 -16.42
N PHE A 120 18.10 -13.49 -16.55
CA PHE A 120 17.62 -14.67 -15.84
C PHE A 120 17.12 -15.79 -16.76
N ASP A 121 17.23 -15.64 -18.08
CA ASP A 121 16.68 -16.59 -19.07
C ASP A 121 17.24 -18.02 -18.93
N ASP A 122 18.44 -18.20 -18.37
CA ASP A 122 19.08 -19.49 -18.10
C ASP A 122 18.62 -20.13 -16.77
N ILE A 123 17.89 -19.40 -15.92
CA ILE A 123 17.43 -19.89 -14.63
C ILE A 123 16.08 -20.59 -14.82
N THR A 124 16.10 -21.90 -15.08
CA THR A 124 14.89 -22.72 -15.32
C THR A 124 13.91 -22.77 -14.15
N ALA A 125 14.36 -22.34 -12.97
CA ALA A 125 13.55 -22.25 -11.75
C ALA A 125 12.62 -21.03 -11.72
N LEU A 126 12.78 -20.08 -12.66
CA LEU A 126 11.95 -18.90 -12.79
C LEU A 126 11.01 -19.05 -14.00
N GLU A 127 9.71 -19.02 -13.74
CA GLU A 127 8.70 -18.97 -14.79
C GLU A 127 8.10 -17.55 -14.83
N LYS A 128 8.20 -16.86 -15.97
CA LYS A 128 7.71 -15.48 -16.06
C LYS A 128 6.19 -15.44 -15.97
N GLN A 129 5.63 -14.58 -15.12
CA GLN A 129 4.19 -14.38 -15.05
C GLN A 129 3.64 -13.71 -16.31
N GLU A 130 2.31 -13.71 -16.48
CA GLU A 130 1.62 -13.17 -17.63
C GLU A 130 1.97 -11.70 -17.87
N VAL A 131 1.85 -11.22 -19.11
CA VAL A 131 2.17 -9.83 -19.50
C VAL A 131 1.43 -8.80 -18.62
N ALA A 132 0.20 -9.11 -18.20
CA ALA A 132 -0.59 -8.24 -17.34
C ALA A 132 -0.01 -8.07 -15.91
N LYS A 133 0.87 -8.97 -15.47
CA LYS A 133 1.56 -8.88 -14.17
C LYS A 133 2.90 -8.15 -14.25
N GLN A 134 3.37 -7.87 -15.45
CA GLN A 134 4.61 -7.14 -15.69
C GLN A 134 4.33 -5.64 -15.76
N GLY A 135 5.27 -4.83 -15.28
CA GLY A 135 5.20 -3.37 -15.36
C GLY A 135 6.51 -2.77 -15.88
N THR A 136 6.51 -1.46 -16.17
CA THR A 136 7.75 -0.77 -16.61
C THR A 136 8.92 -1.01 -15.65
N PHE A 137 8.64 -0.90 -14.35
CA PHE A 137 9.58 -1.13 -13.24
C PHE A 137 9.13 -2.27 -12.32
N LYS A 138 8.55 -3.33 -12.89
CA LYS A 138 8.13 -4.53 -12.16
C LYS A 138 8.33 -5.76 -13.03
N LEU A 139 9.11 -6.71 -12.51
CA LEU A 139 9.34 -8.00 -13.17
C LEU A 139 8.92 -9.13 -12.23
N SER A 140 7.89 -9.87 -12.63
CA SER A 140 7.23 -10.87 -11.80
C SER A 140 7.44 -12.29 -12.32
N TYR A 141 7.76 -13.21 -11.42
CA TYR A 141 7.97 -14.64 -11.69
C TYR A 141 7.11 -15.51 -10.77
N TYR A 142 6.71 -16.67 -11.29
CA TYR A 142 6.34 -17.84 -10.51
C TYR A 142 7.61 -18.63 -10.17
N VAL A 143 7.64 -19.18 -8.96
CA VAL A 143 8.77 -19.94 -8.42
C VAL A 143 8.28 -21.14 -7.62
N ASP A 144 8.97 -22.27 -7.76
CA ASP A 144 8.63 -23.49 -7.03
C ASP A 144 9.01 -23.36 -5.54
N LEU A 145 8.09 -23.70 -4.64
CA LEU A 145 8.26 -23.59 -3.19
C LEU A 145 9.27 -24.58 -2.61
N SER A 146 9.63 -25.63 -3.34
CA SER A 146 10.66 -26.60 -2.95
C SER A 146 12.09 -26.08 -3.16
N LEU A 147 12.26 -24.99 -3.91
CA LEU A 147 13.56 -24.38 -4.16
C LEU A 147 14.16 -23.79 -2.89
N ASN A 148 15.48 -23.78 -2.83
CA ASN A 148 16.17 -23.02 -1.81
C ASN A 148 16.07 -21.52 -2.12
N ARG A 149 15.09 -20.86 -1.49
CA ARG A 149 14.81 -19.43 -1.62
C ARG A 149 16.07 -18.57 -1.42
N GLU A 150 16.87 -18.84 -0.39
CA GLU A 150 18.04 -18.01 -0.07
C GLU A 150 19.08 -18.06 -1.19
N VAL A 151 19.34 -19.26 -1.74
CA VAL A 151 20.28 -19.45 -2.85
C VAL A 151 19.80 -18.74 -4.11
N LEU A 152 18.51 -18.89 -4.45
CA LEU A 152 17.93 -18.24 -5.61
C LEU A 152 17.99 -16.71 -5.49
N LEU A 153 17.52 -16.16 -4.37
CA LEU A 153 17.53 -14.71 -4.15
C LEU A 153 18.95 -14.13 -4.16
N ALA A 154 19.93 -14.84 -3.58
CA ALA A 154 21.33 -14.42 -3.62
C ALA A 154 21.89 -14.37 -5.05
N GLU A 155 21.56 -15.36 -5.89
CA GLU A 155 21.97 -15.40 -7.30
C GLU A 155 21.34 -14.26 -8.11
N LEU A 156 20.03 -14.03 -7.95
CA LEU A 156 19.36 -12.92 -8.64
C LEU A 156 19.94 -11.57 -8.22
N GLN A 157 20.13 -11.38 -6.91
CA GLN A 157 20.72 -10.16 -6.37
C GLN A 157 22.14 -9.94 -6.91
N HIS A 158 22.94 -11.00 -7.01
CA HIS A 158 24.30 -10.93 -7.56
C HIS A 158 24.30 -10.44 -9.02
N ARG A 159 23.44 -11.01 -9.87
CA ARG A 159 23.32 -10.59 -11.28
C ARG A 159 22.80 -9.17 -11.44
N LEU A 160 21.84 -8.75 -10.62
CA LEU A 160 21.33 -7.38 -10.61
C LEU A 160 22.44 -6.38 -10.25
N TRP A 161 23.19 -6.64 -9.17
CA TRP A 161 24.32 -5.79 -8.77
C TRP A 161 25.44 -5.74 -9.81
N ALA A 162 25.73 -6.85 -10.48
CA ALA A 162 26.72 -6.87 -11.57
C ALA A 162 26.35 -5.94 -12.74
N ASN A 163 25.06 -5.60 -12.89
CA ASN A 163 24.53 -4.67 -13.89
C ASN A 163 24.22 -3.28 -13.32
N GLY A 164 24.63 -3.00 -12.07
CA GLY A 164 24.38 -1.74 -11.39
C GLY A 164 22.91 -1.53 -10.99
N VAL A 165 22.12 -2.60 -10.95
CA VAL A 165 20.70 -2.54 -10.60
C VAL A 165 20.54 -2.70 -9.08
N ASN A 166 19.95 -1.70 -8.45
CA ASN A 166 19.53 -1.70 -7.06
C ASN A 166 18.06 -2.13 -6.95
N ALA A 167 17.82 -3.43 -6.83
CA ALA A 167 16.46 -3.97 -6.76
C ALA A 167 16.10 -4.48 -5.36
N SER A 168 14.81 -4.45 -5.04
CA SER A 168 14.20 -5.24 -3.99
C SER A 168 13.59 -6.51 -4.59
N LEU A 169 13.79 -7.65 -3.92
CA LEU A 169 13.24 -8.95 -4.28
C LEU A 169 12.14 -9.31 -3.29
N ILE A 170 10.88 -9.15 -3.70
CA ILE A 170 9.71 -9.43 -2.86
C ILE A 170 9.23 -10.84 -3.14
N TRP A 171 9.34 -11.71 -2.13
CA TRP A 171 8.84 -13.08 -2.19
C TRP A 171 7.54 -13.20 -1.40
N SER A 172 6.50 -13.74 -2.04
CA SER A 172 5.24 -14.13 -1.40
C SER A 172 4.81 -15.52 -1.86
N VAL A 173 3.72 -16.02 -1.29
CA VAL A 173 3.16 -17.33 -1.61
C VAL A 173 1.70 -17.15 -1.94
N ASP A 174 1.26 -17.72 -3.06
CA ASP A 174 -0.15 -17.94 -3.33
C ASP A 174 -0.53 -19.30 -2.71
N GLU A 175 -1.27 -19.25 -1.60
CA GLU A 175 -1.65 -20.45 -0.85
C GLU A 175 -2.65 -21.33 -1.60
N GLU A 176 -3.51 -20.73 -2.45
CA GLU A 176 -4.53 -21.47 -3.20
C GLU A 176 -3.90 -22.24 -4.36
N ALA A 177 -3.00 -21.58 -5.10
CA ALA A 177 -2.25 -22.20 -6.18
C ALA A 177 -1.03 -23.01 -5.70
N ASN A 178 -0.67 -22.89 -4.42
CA ASN A 178 0.52 -23.49 -3.81
C ASN A 178 1.81 -23.21 -4.62
N ILE A 179 1.99 -21.94 -5.00
CA ILE A 179 3.11 -21.47 -5.81
C ILE A 179 3.76 -20.24 -5.18
N GLY A 180 5.06 -20.11 -5.32
CA GLY A 180 5.77 -18.91 -4.91
C GLY A 180 5.65 -17.81 -5.95
N LEU A 181 5.56 -16.57 -5.48
CA LEU A 181 5.56 -15.37 -6.30
C LEU A 181 6.81 -14.57 -5.97
N LEU A 182 7.48 -14.08 -7.01
CA LEU A 182 8.66 -13.25 -6.87
C LEU A 182 8.50 -11.98 -7.71
N ASP A 183 8.50 -10.83 -7.06
CA ASP A 183 8.55 -9.52 -7.72
C ASP A 183 9.95 -8.91 -7.56
N ILE A 184 10.52 -8.48 -8.69
CA ILE A 184 11.74 -7.69 -8.75
C ILE A 184 11.32 -6.26 -9.03
N LEU A 185 11.61 -5.36 -8.08
CA LEU A 185 11.19 -3.96 -8.09
C LEU A 185 12.41 -3.05 -7.87
N PRO A 186 12.39 -1.76 -8.26
CA PRO A 186 13.35 -0.78 -7.76
C PRO A 186 13.41 -0.82 -6.23
N ALA A 187 14.60 -0.76 -5.64
CA ALA A 187 14.75 -0.81 -4.18
C ALA A 187 13.97 0.31 -3.47
N ARG A 188 13.86 1.48 -4.10
CA ARG A 188 13.09 2.63 -3.62
C ARG A 188 11.59 2.56 -3.92
N ALA A 189 11.11 1.60 -4.72
CA ALA A 189 9.69 1.46 -5.03
C ALA A 189 8.94 0.72 -3.91
N THR A 190 8.88 1.34 -2.72
CA THR A 190 8.17 0.80 -1.56
C THR A 190 6.88 1.57 -1.32
N LYS A 191 5.91 0.95 -0.64
CA LYS A 191 4.68 1.62 -0.18
C LYS A 191 5.01 2.89 0.63
N LEU A 192 5.97 2.79 1.56
CA LEU A 192 6.40 3.93 2.40
C LEU A 192 6.93 5.08 1.55
N HIS A 193 7.90 4.82 0.67
CA HIS A 193 8.51 5.88 -0.12
C HIS A 193 7.51 6.52 -1.10
N ALA A 194 6.58 5.74 -1.66
CA ALA A 194 5.52 6.28 -2.50
C ALA A 194 4.58 7.22 -1.73
N ILE A 195 4.27 6.89 -0.47
CA ILE A 195 3.50 7.78 0.43
C ILE A 195 4.31 9.04 0.77
N GLU A 196 5.58 8.90 1.12
CA GLU A 196 6.46 10.05 1.43
C GLU A 196 6.65 10.99 0.23
N PHE A 197 6.78 10.43 -0.97
CA PHE A 197 6.80 11.18 -2.22
C PHE A 197 5.50 11.97 -2.40
N LEU A 198 4.35 11.31 -2.21
CA LEU A 198 3.05 11.96 -2.30
C LEU A 198 2.90 13.09 -1.27
N MET A 199 3.30 12.84 -0.02
CA MET A 199 3.32 13.83 1.05
C MET A 199 4.17 15.05 0.69
N SER A 200 5.37 14.81 0.16
CA SER A 200 6.31 15.88 -0.21
C SER A 200 5.76 16.75 -1.34
N VAL A 201 5.28 16.12 -2.43
CA VAL A 201 4.86 16.82 -3.65
C VAL A 201 3.52 17.52 -3.47
N GLN A 202 2.61 16.99 -2.66
CA GLN A 202 1.30 17.58 -2.38
C GLN A 202 1.24 18.36 -1.06
N HIS A 203 2.37 18.44 -0.35
CA HIS A 203 2.52 19.19 0.90
C HIS A 203 1.61 18.71 2.05
N TYR A 204 1.46 17.39 2.20
CA TYR A 204 0.79 16.82 3.37
C TYR A 204 1.73 16.76 4.57
N ASP A 205 1.17 17.07 5.74
CA ASP A 205 1.87 17.02 7.01
C ASP A 205 1.84 15.60 7.59
N ILE A 206 2.89 15.21 8.31
CA ILE A 206 2.99 13.89 8.90
C ILE A 206 1.98 13.70 10.04
N GLU A 207 1.65 14.77 10.77
CA GLU A 207 0.66 14.71 11.86
C GLU A 207 -0.76 14.37 11.35
N HIS A 208 -1.03 14.65 10.08
CA HIS A 208 -2.33 14.46 9.41
C HIS A 208 -2.28 13.40 8.31
N THR A 209 -1.20 12.63 8.23
CA THR A 209 -1.10 11.46 7.35
C THR A 209 -1.29 10.20 8.16
N LEU A 210 -2.20 9.33 7.70
CA LEU A 210 -2.44 8.04 8.29
C LEU A 210 -2.26 6.94 7.26
N PHE A 211 -1.65 5.84 7.68
CA PHE A 211 -1.63 4.60 6.92
C PHE A 211 -2.47 3.53 7.61
N CYS A 212 -3.18 2.70 6.85
CA CYS A 212 -3.91 1.54 7.35
C CYS A 212 -3.54 0.30 6.55
N GLY A 213 -3.23 -0.80 7.24
CA GLY A 213 -2.85 -2.08 6.62
C GLY A 213 -3.16 -3.28 7.50
N ASP A 214 -2.80 -4.47 7.03
CA ASP A 214 -3.07 -5.75 7.72
C ASP A 214 -1.90 -6.73 7.73
N SER A 215 -0.90 -6.58 6.85
CA SER A 215 0.04 -7.67 6.55
C SER A 215 1.51 -7.26 6.56
N GLY A 216 2.39 -8.23 6.31
CA GLY A 216 3.85 -8.05 6.35
C GLY A 216 4.39 -7.07 5.31
N ASN A 217 3.72 -6.93 4.15
CA ASN A 217 4.14 -5.98 3.11
C ASN A 217 3.93 -4.50 3.54
N ASP A 218 3.17 -4.27 4.60
CA ASP A 218 2.88 -2.97 5.17
C ASP A 218 3.85 -2.61 6.30
N LEU A 219 4.67 -3.56 6.78
CA LEU A 219 5.53 -3.38 7.95
C LEU A 219 6.40 -2.14 7.86
N MET A 220 6.98 -1.85 6.69
CA MET A 220 7.80 -0.65 6.50
C MET A 220 7.02 0.64 6.82
N VAL A 221 5.74 0.71 6.45
CA VAL A 221 4.90 1.87 6.76
C VAL A 221 4.44 1.82 8.22
N LEU A 222 4.03 0.64 8.71
CA LEU A 222 3.54 0.43 10.08
C LEU A 222 4.58 0.79 11.16
N VAL A 223 5.87 0.68 10.84
CA VAL A 223 6.98 0.99 11.76
C VAL A 223 7.66 2.32 11.47
N SER A 224 7.07 3.13 10.59
CA SER A 224 7.57 4.46 10.23
C SER A 224 7.07 5.55 11.19
N PRO A 225 7.55 6.80 11.04
CA PRO A 225 6.99 7.94 11.76
C PRO A 225 5.56 8.33 11.36
N ILE A 226 5.01 7.76 10.29
CA ILE A 226 3.62 8.00 9.87
C ILE A 226 2.68 7.31 10.87
N HIS A 227 1.59 7.98 11.27
CA HIS A 227 0.56 7.34 12.09
C HIS A 227 -0.04 6.15 11.34
N ALA A 228 0.03 4.97 11.92
CA ALA A 228 -0.29 3.72 11.27
C ALA A 228 -1.30 2.93 12.07
N VAL A 229 -2.25 2.33 11.37
CA VAL A 229 -3.32 1.53 11.93
C VAL A 229 -3.20 0.11 11.40
N LEU A 230 -3.03 -0.84 12.30
CA LEU A 230 -3.10 -2.26 11.99
C LEU A 230 -4.51 -2.77 12.32
N VAL A 231 -5.26 -3.17 11.30
CA VAL A 231 -6.65 -3.62 11.48
C VAL A 231 -6.71 -4.90 12.32
N LYS A 232 -7.83 -5.12 13.02
CA LYS A 232 -7.92 -6.21 14.01
C LYS A 232 -7.80 -7.60 13.39
N ASN A 233 -8.18 -7.79 12.13
CA ASN A 233 -8.04 -9.07 11.41
C ASN A 233 -6.62 -9.31 10.86
N ALA A 234 -5.65 -8.43 11.14
CA ALA A 234 -4.24 -8.67 10.86
C ALA A 234 -3.74 -9.93 11.59
N HIS A 235 -2.82 -10.66 10.95
CA HIS A 235 -2.26 -11.88 11.52
C HIS A 235 -1.53 -11.60 12.85
N PRO A 236 -1.62 -12.46 13.87
CA PRO A 236 -0.94 -12.25 15.15
C PRO A 236 0.57 -11.97 15.01
N GLU A 237 1.25 -12.71 14.14
CA GLU A 237 2.69 -12.53 13.90
C GLU A 237 3.03 -11.13 13.37
N VAL A 238 2.18 -10.55 12.52
CA VAL A 238 2.39 -9.19 12.00
C VAL A 238 2.21 -8.16 13.11
N LYS A 239 1.23 -8.37 14.01
CA LYS A 239 1.01 -7.50 15.18
C LYS A 239 2.21 -7.53 16.12
N GLU A 240 2.68 -8.72 16.47
CA GLU A 240 3.83 -8.91 17.36
C GLU A 240 5.09 -8.29 16.76
N GLU A 241 5.33 -8.52 15.47
CA GLU A 241 6.49 -7.98 14.77
C GLU A 241 6.43 -6.45 14.68
N ALA A 242 5.28 -5.88 14.29
CA ALA A 242 5.11 -4.43 14.22
C ALA A 242 5.35 -3.78 15.60
N GLN A 243 4.77 -4.35 16.67
CA GLN A 243 4.97 -3.87 18.04
C GLN A 243 6.44 -3.92 18.47
N ARG A 244 7.13 -5.03 18.17
CA ARG A 244 8.56 -5.19 18.48
C ARG A 244 9.41 -4.14 17.77
N LEU A 245 9.13 -3.90 16.49
CA LEU A 245 9.89 -2.96 15.67
C LEU A 245 9.65 -1.50 16.08
N VAL A 246 8.41 -1.09 16.35
CA VAL A 246 8.15 0.29 16.84
C VAL A 246 8.73 0.53 18.22
N ALA A 247 8.71 -0.46 19.11
CA ALA A 247 9.34 -0.35 20.42
C ALA A 247 10.87 -0.21 20.30
N ALA A 248 11.49 -0.99 19.41
CA ALA A 248 12.92 -0.87 19.13
C ALA A 248 13.30 0.50 18.54
N ALA A 249 12.39 1.13 17.79
CA ALA A 249 12.59 2.44 17.17
C ALA A 249 12.15 3.64 18.05
N GLY A 250 11.48 3.41 19.19
CA GLY A 250 10.89 4.47 20.01
C GLY A 250 9.70 5.19 19.34
N LEU A 251 8.98 4.46 18.49
CA LEU A 251 7.85 4.95 17.68
C LEU A 251 6.52 4.35 18.13
N GLU A 252 6.39 3.88 19.37
CA GLU A 252 5.20 3.17 19.85
C GLU A 252 3.91 4.01 19.74
N LYS A 253 4.03 5.34 19.73
CA LYS A 253 2.91 6.25 19.56
C LYS A 253 2.39 6.30 18.11
N THR A 254 3.20 5.88 17.14
CA THR A 254 2.80 5.93 15.71
C THR A 254 2.07 4.68 15.26
N LEU A 255 2.02 3.60 16.07
CA LEU A 255 1.26 2.40 15.74
C LEU A 255 0.05 2.22 16.65
N TYR A 256 -1.12 2.08 16.04
CA TYR A 256 -2.35 1.72 16.70
C TYR A 256 -2.88 0.38 16.16
N ILE A 257 -3.14 -0.57 17.04
CA ILE A 257 -3.75 -1.86 16.68
C ILE A 257 -5.22 -1.80 17.06
N ALA A 258 -6.11 -1.92 16.08
CA ALA A 258 -7.55 -1.87 16.31
C ALA A 258 -8.01 -3.01 17.22
N GLN A 259 -8.85 -2.66 18.20
CA GLN A 259 -9.37 -3.57 19.22
C GLN A 259 -10.86 -3.90 18.98
N GLY A 260 -11.59 -3.02 18.29
CA GLY A 260 -13.03 -3.06 18.17
C GLY A 260 -13.74 -2.35 19.32
N GLY A 261 -15.07 -2.33 19.27
CA GLY A 261 -15.93 -1.57 20.18
C GLY A 261 -16.22 -0.14 19.71
N PHE A 262 -15.43 0.38 18.77
CA PHE A 262 -15.64 1.70 18.19
C PHE A 262 -16.97 1.80 17.44
N LEU A 263 -17.88 2.67 17.91
CA LEU A 263 -19.25 2.80 17.40
C LEU A 263 -19.99 1.44 17.28
N GLY A 264 -19.70 0.52 18.20
CA GLY A 264 -20.27 -0.83 18.23
C GLY A 264 -19.73 -1.80 17.16
N MET A 265 -18.67 -1.44 16.44
CA MET A 265 -18.09 -2.27 15.37
C MET A 265 -16.97 -3.20 15.88
N ASN A 266 -16.66 -4.24 15.12
CA ASN A 266 -15.75 -5.31 15.54
C ASN A 266 -14.25 -4.98 15.44
N GLY A 267 -13.86 -3.91 14.75
CA GLY A 267 -12.47 -3.49 14.53
C GLY A 267 -11.77 -4.17 13.33
N ASN A 268 -12.48 -5.02 12.58
CA ASN A 268 -11.95 -5.68 11.39
C ASN A 268 -12.16 -4.80 10.14
N TYR A 269 -11.22 -4.89 9.20
CA TYR A 269 -11.25 -4.20 7.92
C TYR A 269 -11.50 -2.69 8.07
N SER A 270 -12.46 -2.13 7.33
CA SER A 270 -12.86 -0.73 7.39
C SER A 270 -13.26 -0.28 8.80
N ALA A 271 -13.74 -1.18 9.68
CA ALA A 271 -14.06 -0.81 11.06
C ALA A 271 -12.79 -0.47 11.86
N GLY A 272 -11.69 -1.21 11.63
CA GLY A 272 -10.40 -0.94 12.23
C GLY A 272 -9.77 0.35 11.69
N VAL A 273 -9.92 0.61 10.39
CA VAL A 273 -9.53 1.88 9.76
C VAL A 273 -10.22 3.06 10.46
N LEU A 274 -11.55 3.00 10.59
CA LEU A 274 -12.34 4.07 11.22
C LEU A 274 -11.95 4.30 12.70
N GLU A 275 -11.74 3.21 13.45
CA GLU A 275 -11.29 3.25 14.84
C GLU A 275 -9.93 3.93 14.98
N GLY A 276 -8.96 3.55 14.14
CA GLY A 276 -7.63 4.14 14.15
C GLY A 276 -7.60 5.61 13.68
N VAL A 277 -8.39 5.97 12.67
CA VAL A 277 -8.54 7.37 12.25
C VAL A 277 -9.09 8.22 13.40
N ALA A 278 -10.10 7.74 14.12
CA ALA A 278 -10.65 8.45 15.27
C ALA A 278 -9.71 8.46 16.49
N HIS A 279 -8.83 7.47 16.62
CA HIS A 279 -7.80 7.42 17.65
C HIS A 279 -6.80 8.58 17.50
N TYR A 280 -6.25 8.77 16.30
CA TYR A 280 -5.28 9.83 16.03
C TYR A 280 -5.93 11.20 15.82
N LEU A 281 -7.06 11.24 15.11
CA LEU A 281 -7.76 12.47 14.74
C LEU A 281 -9.16 12.48 15.32
N THR A 282 -9.28 12.77 16.61
CA THR A 282 -10.56 12.73 17.35
C THR A 282 -11.68 13.60 16.75
N VAL A 283 -11.33 14.67 16.02
CA VAL A 283 -12.29 15.52 15.30
C VAL A 283 -13.12 14.74 14.28
N THR A 284 -12.58 13.65 13.74
CA THR A 284 -13.23 12.81 12.73
C THR A 284 -14.37 11.96 13.29
N LEU A 285 -14.45 11.78 14.61
CA LEU A 285 -15.52 11.01 15.25
C LEU A 285 -16.92 11.48 14.84
N LYS A 286 -17.12 12.80 14.77
CA LYS A 286 -18.40 13.42 14.38
C LYS A 286 -18.76 13.17 12.91
N TRP A 287 -17.78 12.85 12.07
CA TRP A 287 -17.99 12.59 10.63
C TRP A 287 -18.42 11.14 10.35
N MET A 288 -18.21 10.24 11.32
CA MET A 288 -18.53 8.81 11.21
C MET A 288 -19.84 8.45 11.93
N GLN A 289 -20.53 9.43 12.51
CA GLN A 289 -21.87 9.27 13.06
C GLN A 289 -22.88 9.33 11.90
N LEU A 290 -23.71 8.30 11.77
CA LEU A 290 -24.77 8.20 10.76
C LEU A 290 -26.10 8.66 11.34
#